data_AF-A0A6J4RGG3-F1
#
_entry.id   AF-A0A6J4RGG3-F1
#
_cell.length_a   1.000
_cell.length_b   1.000
_cell.length_c   1.000
_cell.angle_alpha   90.00
_cell.angle_beta   90.00
_cell.angle_gamma   90.00
#
_symmetry.space_group_name_H-M   'P 1'
#
loop_
_entity.id
_entity.type
_entity.pdbx_description
1 polymer ?
#
loop_
_entity_poly.entity_id
_entity_poly.type
_entity_poly.pdbx_seq_one_letter_code
_entity_poly.pdbx_strand_id
1 'polypeptide(L)'
;MDAGIGLASLIVVGALVVVAVFFRVVVTWLYNRSGHSVLVVALFHSAYNSAWGTGDHRFTGELTSGPAATLIPIGVVALAAVAVAALSRGRLAYEPERGAATERGGAGQVRALQPTP
;
A
#
# COMPACT_ATOMS: atom_id res chain seq x y z
N MET A 1 -14.14 -34.96 -0.31
CA MET A 1 -14.78 -33.69 -0.73
C MET A 1 -13.68 -32.64 -0.89
N ASP A 2 -12.77 -32.70 -1.87
CA ASP A 2 -11.43 -32.10 -1.60
C ASP A 2 -10.86 -31.20 -2.72
N ALA A 3 -11.14 -31.47 -4.00
CA ALA A 3 -10.59 -30.66 -5.11
C ALA A 3 -11.24 -29.27 -5.25
N GLY A 4 -12.56 -29.18 -5.06
CA GLY A 4 -13.31 -27.92 -5.19
C GLY A 4 -13.00 -26.91 -4.08
N ILE A 5 -12.81 -27.40 -2.86
CA ILE A 5 -12.42 -26.56 -1.71
C ILE A 5 -10.98 -26.07 -1.89
N GLY A 6 -10.06 -26.94 -2.33
CA GLY A 6 -8.67 -26.55 -2.60
C GLY A 6 -8.54 -25.46 -3.68
N LEU A 7 -9.26 -25.58 -4.80
CA LEU A 7 -9.26 -24.57 -5.85
C LEU A 7 -9.84 -23.23 -5.37
N ALA A 8 -10.96 -23.26 -4.63
CA ALA A 8 -11.57 -22.05 -4.07
C ALA A 8 -10.63 -21.34 -3.09
N SER A 9 -9.95 -22.10 -2.22
CA SER A 9 -8.95 -21.53 -1.31
C SER A 9 -7.78 -20.90 -2.06
N LEU A 10 -7.28 -21.54 -3.13
CA LEU A 10 -6.18 -20.98 -3.93
C LEU A 10 -6.58 -19.66 -4.61
N ILE A 11 -7.82 -19.57 -5.10
CA ILE A 11 -8.37 -18.33 -5.68
C ILE A 11 -8.45 -17.23 -4.63
N VAL A 12 -8.96 -17.53 -3.44
CA VAL A 12 -9.05 -16.56 -2.34
C VAL A 12 -7.66 -16.09 -1.90
N VAL A 13 -6.70 -17.02 -1.75
CA VAL A 13 -5.31 -16.68 -1.41
C VAL A 13 -4.69 -15.81 -2.49
N GLY A 14 -4.87 -16.14 -3.77
CA GLY A 14 -4.41 -15.33 -4.89
C GLY A 14 -4.98 -13.91 -4.85
N ALA A 15 -6.28 -13.76 -4.59
CA ALA A 15 -6.92 -12.46 -4.45
C ALA A 15 -6.35 -11.66 -3.25
N LEU A 16 -6.16 -12.30 -2.10
CA LEU A 16 -5.55 -11.68 -0.93
C LEU A 16 -4.11 -11.22 -1.20
N VAL A 17 -3.33 -12.00 -1.95
CA VAL A 17 -1.97 -11.61 -2.35
C VAL A 17 -2.00 -10.36 -3.22
N VAL A 18 -2.87 -10.31 -4.24
CA VAL A 18 -3.01 -9.13 -5.11
C VAL A 18 -3.35 -7.89 -4.31
N VAL A 19 -4.32 -8.00 -3.39
CA VAL A 19 -4.73 -6.91 -2.50
C VAL A 19 -3.57 -6.48 -1.58
N ALA A 20 -2.84 -7.43 -1.01
CA ALA A 20 -1.72 -7.14 -0.13
C ALA A 20 -0.54 -6.48 -0.85
N VAL A 21 -0.27 -6.85 -2.11
CA VAL A 21 0.76 -6.19 -2.93
C VAL A 21 0.32 -4.78 -3.30
N PHE A 22 -0.93 -4.59 -3.73
CA PHE A 22 -1.50 -3.27 -3.99
C PHE A 22 -1.33 -2.33 -2.80
N PHE A 23 -1.75 -2.79 -1.61
CA PHE A 23 -1.71 -1.98 -0.41
C PHE A 23 -0.28 -1.53 -0.08
N ARG A 24 0.71 -2.43 -0.22
CA ARG A 24 2.14 -2.09 -0.05
C ARG A 24 2.60 -1.01 -1.02
N VAL A 25 2.30 -1.16 -2.31
CA VAL A 25 2.70 -0.20 -3.36
C VAL A 25 2.11 1.18 -3.08
N VAL A 26 0.82 1.26 -2.74
CA VAL A 26 0.15 2.54 -2.47
C VAL A 26 0.69 3.20 -1.21
N VAL A 27 0.87 2.44 -0.13
CA VAL A 27 1.40 2.98 1.13
C VAL A 27 2.81 3.54 0.94
N THR A 28 3.70 2.81 0.25
CA THR A 28 5.06 3.30 -0.01
C THR A 28 5.06 4.54 -0.89
N TRP A 29 4.23 4.57 -1.95
CA TRP A 29 4.09 5.74 -2.80
C TRP A 29 3.56 6.95 -2.02
N LEU A 30 2.51 6.76 -1.23
CA LEU A 30 1.86 7.82 -0.46
C LEU A 30 2.81 8.39 0.59
N TYR A 31 3.57 7.53 1.27
CA TYR A 31 4.59 7.94 2.22
C TYR A 31 5.66 8.83 1.56
N ASN A 32 6.26 8.36 0.46
CA ASN A 32 7.30 9.11 -0.24
C ASN A 32 6.77 10.44 -0.82
N ARG A 33 5.57 10.42 -1.42
CA ARG A 33 4.97 11.61 -2.07
C ARG A 33 4.47 12.65 -1.06
N SER A 34 4.03 12.24 0.13
CA SER A 34 3.56 13.13 1.18
C SER A 34 4.69 13.74 2.02
N GLY A 35 5.95 13.59 1.60
CA GLY A 35 7.09 14.06 2.36
C GLY A 35 7.33 13.24 3.63
N HIS A 36 7.10 11.93 3.56
CA HIS A 36 7.30 10.97 4.66
C HIS A 36 6.27 11.13 5.81
N SER A 37 5.04 11.59 5.50
CA SER A 37 3.99 11.81 6.49
C SER A 37 3.29 10.52 6.91
N VAL A 38 3.57 10.04 8.13
CA VAL A 38 2.93 8.86 8.72
C VAL A 38 1.43 9.08 8.96
N LEU A 39 1.01 10.32 9.29
CA LEU A 39 -0.40 10.65 9.51
C LEU A 39 -1.24 10.46 8.25
N VAL A 40 -0.72 10.87 7.09
CA VAL A 40 -1.42 10.70 5.80
C VAL A 40 -1.56 9.22 5.46
N VAL A 41 -0.51 8.43 5.68
CA VAL A 41 -0.53 6.96 5.49
C VAL A 41 -1.52 6.28 6.44
N ALA A 42 -1.52 6.66 7.72
CA ALA A 42 -2.43 6.10 8.72
C ALA A 42 -3.89 6.44 8.42
N LEU A 43 -4.17 7.68 7.99
CA LEU A 43 -5.51 8.09 7.57
C LEU A 43 -5.99 7.29 6.36
N PHE A 44 -5.12 7.09 5.35
CA PHE A 44 -5.42 6.22 4.22
C PHE A 44 -5.68 4.78 4.65
N HIS A 45 -4.85 4.22 5.53
CA HIS A 45 -5.03 2.87 6.05
C HIS A 45 -6.37 2.69 6.76
N SER A 46 -6.75 3.63 7.63
CA SER A 46 -8.04 3.62 8.32
C SER A 46 -9.21 3.73 7.33
N ALA A 47 -9.13 4.62 6.35
CA ALA A 47 -10.17 4.76 5.32
C ALA A 47 -10.32 3.48 4.48
N TYR A 48 -9.19 2.88 4.09
CA TYR A 48 -9.16 1.61 3.36
C TYR A 48 -9.78 0.48 4.17
N ASN A 49 -9.40 0.34 5.45
CA ASN A 49 -9.94 -0.67 6.34
C ASN A 49 -11.46 -0.47 6.57
N SER A 50 -11.93 0.77 6.69
CA SER A 50 -13.37 1.07 6.78
C SER A 50 -14.13 0.70 5.50
N ALA A 51 -13.52 0.89 4.32
CA ALA A 51 -14.13 0.51 3.04
C ALA A 51 -14.16 -1.01 2.82
N TRP A 52 -13.21 -1.76 3.41
CA TRP A 52 -13.10 -3.22 3.32
C TRP A 52 -13.71 -3.96 4.51
N GLY A 53 -14.09 -3.24 5.56
CA GLY A 53 -14.63 -3.79 6.80
C GLY A 53 -15.90 -4.60 6.52
N THR A 54 -15.81 -5.91 6.76
CA THR A 54 -16.85 -6.94 6.63
C THR A 54 -18.11 -6.73 7.48
N GLY A 55 -18.24 -5.59 8.16
CA GLY A 55 -19.28 -5.35 9.16
C GLY A 55 -20.65 -5.10 8.55
N ASP A 56 -20.72 -4.60 7.32
CA ASP A 56 -21.95 -4.53 6.57
C ASP A 56 -21.58 -4.21 5.13
N HIS A 57 -22.17 -4.92 4.19
CA HIS A 57 -22.14 -4.56 2.78
C HIS A 57 -22.93 -3.26 2.49
N ARG A 58 -22.86 -2.23 3.35
CA ARG A 58 -23.67 -0.99 3.27
C ARG A 58 -23.54 -0.27 1.93
N PHE A 59 -22.41 -0.46 1.25
CA PHE A 59 -22.14 0.15 -0.05
C PHE A 59 -22.25 -0.81 -1.25
N THR A 60 -22.28 -2.13 -1.04
CA THR A 60 -22.20 -3.12 -2.15
C THR A 60 -23.25 -4.24 -2.09
N GLY A 61 -23.82 -4.52 -0.93
CA GLY A 61 -24.70 -5.67 -0.69
C GLY A 61 -26.11 -5.49 -1.21
N GLU A 62 -26.53 -4.23 -1.38
CA GLU A 62 -27.84 -3.90 -1.93
C GLU A 62 -27.82 -3.78 -3.46
N LEU A 63 -26.63 -3.58 -4.06
CA LEU A 63 -26.45 -3.38 -5.50
C LEU A 63 -25.87 -4.61 -6.22
N THR A 64 -25.32 -5.59 -5.50
CA THR A 64 -24.70 -6.77 -6.13
C THR A 64 -24.84 -7.99 -5.22
N SER A 65 -25.65 -8.96 -5.63
CA SER A 65 -25.85 -10.22 -4.94
C SER A 65 -24.97 -11.33 -5.55
N GLY A 66 -24.47 -12.26 -4.72
CA GLY A 66 -23.69 -13.42 -5.17
C GLY A 66 -22.19 -13.14 -5.38
N PRO A 67 -21.45 -14.03 -6.09
CA PRO A 67 -19.98 -13.95 -6.22
C PRO A 67 -19.44 -12.61 -6.76
N ALA A 68 -20.28 -11.86 -7.49
CA ALA A 68 -19.97 -10.54 -8.01
C ALA A 68 -19.73 -9.49 -6.89
N ALA A 69 -20.35 -9.65 -5.71
CA ALA A 69 -20.17 -8.77 -4.57
C ALA A 69 -18.71 -8.71 -4.08
N THR A 70 -17.96 -9.80 -4.31
CA THR A 70 -16.54 -9.89 -3.97
C THR A 70 -15.66 -9.55 -5.16
N LEU A 71 -16.03 -9.95 -6.38
CA LEU A 71 -15.21 -9.78 -7.58
C LEU A 71 -15.12 -8.32 -8.06
N ILE A 72 -16.19 -7.53 -7.94
CA ILE A 72 -16.21 -6.12 -8.35
C ILE A 72 -15.20 -5.27 -7.54
N PRO A 73 -15.23 -5.25 -6.20
CA PRO A 73 -14.25 -4.48 -5.42
C PRO A 73 -12.82 -4.97 -5.64
N ILE A 74 -12.61 -6.27 -5.85
CA ILE A 74 -11.30 -6.82 -6.25
C ILE A 74 -10.85 -6.24 -7.59
N GLY A 75 -11.73 -6.21 -8.59
CA GLY A 75 -11.43 -5.64 -9.91
C GLY A 75 -11.10 -4.15 -9.85
N VAL A 76 -11.85 -3.37 -9.07
CA VAL A 76 -11.57 -1.95 -8.85
C VAL A 76 -10.21 -1.75 -8.20
N VAL A 77 -9.87 -2.55 -7.18
CA VAL A 77 -8.54 -2.49 -6.54
C VAL A 77 -7.44 -2.89 -7.50
N ALA A 78 -7.63 -3.92 -8.33
CA ALA A 78 -6.66 -4.30 -9.35
C ALA A 78 -6.40 -3.17 -10.36
N LEU A 79 -7.46 -2.50 -10.84
CA LEU A 79 -7.33 -1.34 -11.73
C LEU A 79 -6.61 -0.17 -11.05
N ALA A 80 -6.96 0.14 -9.80
CA ALA A 80 -6.28 1.16 -9.02
C ALA A 80 -4.79 0.83 -8.82
N ALA A 81 -4.46 -0.45 -8.61
CA ALA A 81 -3.08 -0.91 -8.50
C ALA A 81 -2.29 -0.66 -9.77
N VAL A 82 -2.85 -1.04 -10.92
CA VAL A 82 -2.23 -0.81 -12.23
C VAL A 82 -2.07 0.69 -12.49
N ALA A 83 -3.09 1.50 -12.18
CA ALA A 83 -3.03 2.94 -12.35
C ALA A 83 -1.93 3.57 -11.47
N VAL A 84 -1.82 3.20 -10.19
CA VAL A 84 -0.76 3.71 -9.30
C VAL A 84 0.62 3.23 -9.76
N ALA A 85 0.76 1.98 -10.18
CA ALA A 85 2.02 1.47 -10.74
C ALA A 85 2.44 2.23 -12.01
N ALA A 86 1.49 2.49 -12.92
CA ALA A 86 1.75 3.25 -14.14
C ALA A 86 2.09 4.73 -13.85
N LEU A 87 1.32 5.39 -12.98
CA LEU A 87 1.52 6.78 -12.60
C LEU A 87 2.79 7.01 -11.80
N SER A 88 3.22 6.02 -11.00
CA SER A 88 4.47 6.09 -10.24
C SER A 88 5.72 5.88 -11.10
N ARG A 89 5.58 5.52 -12.39
CA ARG A 89 6.66 5.28 -13.36
C ARG A 89 7.78 4.39 -12.79
N GLY A 90 7.45 3.47 -11.88
CA GLY A 90 8.41 2.59 -11.21
C GLY A 90 9.31 3.24 -10.15
N ARG A 91 9.18 4.54 -9.85
CA ARG A 91 10.05 5.24 -8.88
C ARG A 91 9.44 5.45 -7.50
N LEU A 92 8.18 5.09 -7.27
CA LEU A 92 7.46 5.32 -6.00
C LEU A 92 7.66 6.74 -5.41
N ALA A 93 7.93 7.73 -6.27
CA ALA A 93 8.34 9.09 -5.88
C ALA A 93 9.54 9.16 -4.90
N TYR A 94 10.46 8.19 -4.92
CA TYR A 94 11.67 8.21 -4.10
C TYR A 94 12.67 9.26 -4.62
N GLU A 95 13.04 10.18 -3.73
CA GLU A 95 14.09 11.20 -3.92
C GLU A 95 15.30 10.84 -3.03
N PRO A 96 16.46 10.47 -3.61
CA PRO A 96 17.64 10.03 -2.85
C PRO A 96 18.30 11.12 -1.98
N GLU A 97 18.03 12.40 -2.28
CA GLU A 97 18.86 13.53 -1.84
C GLU A 97 18.83 13.80 -0.33
N ARG A 98 17.80 13.33 0.40
CA ARG A 98 17.71 13.52 1.85
C ARG A 98 18.47 12.49 2.69
N GLY A 99 18.57 11.24 2.24
CA GLY A 99 19.37 10.22 2.94
C GLY A 99 20.85 10.60 2.99
N ALA A 100 21.36 11.15 1.89
CA ALA A 100 22.74 11.63 1.78
C ALA A 100 23.01 12.90 2.61
N ALA A 101 22.01 13.77 2.81
CA ALA A 101 22.15 14.99 3.61
C ALA A 101 22.26 14.69 5.12
N THR A 102 21.52 13.69 5.61
CA THR A 102 21.60 13.23 7.02
C THR A 102 22.95 12.57 7.32
N GLU A 103 23.50 11.77 6.41
CA GLU A 103 24.82 11.14 6.59
C GLU A 103 25.97 12.15 6.53
N ARG A 104 25.93 13.14 5.61
CA ARG A 104 26.93 14.21 5.57
C ARG A 104 26.85 15.14 6.77
N GLY A 105 25.66 15.43 7.28
CA GLY A 105 25.46 16.22 8.49
C GLY A 105 26.04 15.53 9.73
N GLY A 106 25.79 14.23 9.89
CA GLY A 106 26.37 13.42 10.97
C GLY A 106 27.90 13.30 10.88
N ALA A 107 28.45 13.02 9.70
CA ALA A 107 29.89 12.92 9.50
C ALA A 107 30.63 14.26 9.69
N GLY A 108 30.01 15.38 9.28
CA GLY A 108 30.55 16.72 9.50
C GLY A 108 30.55 17.14 10.96
N GLN A 109 29.51 16.77 11.71
CA GLN A 109 29.37 17.11 13.12
C GLN A 109 30.29 16.28 14.03
N VAL A 110 30.53 15.01 13.70
CA VAL A 110 31.49 14.16 14.43
C VAL A 110 32.94 14.64 14.22
N ARG A 111 33.27 15.16 13.03
CA ARG A 111 34.60 15.72 12.74
C ARG A 111 34.89 17.03 13.46
N ALA A 112 33.86 17.83 13.77
CA ALA A 112 34.00 19.10 14.49
C ALA A 112 34.18 18.94 16.01
N LEU A 113 33.92 17.74 16.56
CA LEU A 113 34.01 17.44 17.99
C LEU A 113 35.29 16.69 18.38
N GLN A 114 36.20 16.42 17.45
CA GLN A 114 37.53 15.89 17.78
C GLN A 114 38.45 17.06 18.17
N PRO A 115 38.91 17.15 19.43
CA PRO A 115 39.94 18.11 19.79
C PRO A 115 41.23 17.75 19.03
N THR A 116 41.81 18.74 18.36
CA THR A 116 43.12 18.63 17.73
C THR A 116 44.18 18.33 18.79
N PRO A 117 45.15 17.42 18.51
CA PRO A 117 46.20 17.05 19.46
C PRO A 117 47.15 18.21 19.79
#